data_AF-A0A8T5DZK5-F1
#
_entry.id   AF-A0A8T5DZK5-F1
#
_cell.length_a   1.000
_cell.length_b   1.000
_cell.length_c   1.000
_cell.angle_alpha   90.00
_cell.angle_beta   90.00
_cell.angle_gamma   90.00
#
_symmetry.space_group_name_H-M   'P 1'
#
loop_
_entity.id
_entity.type
_entity.pdbx_description
1 polymer ?
#
loop_
_entity_poly.entity_id
_entity_poly.type
_entity_poly.pdbx_seq_one_letter_code
_entity_poly.pdbx_strand_id
1 'polypeptide(L)'
;MESEENSSVDSGPIIYINRKKIDKDKLILSINSILLVVILVAASMHFFVLNGNENPEGNSLEDSSSISITWSESQYLPRHPECVDESNGQDLPEFGIGYEPSISITSNGNMFITAHKDLRWGGESNPFFPVLGGEPGPWYACQDGAETSWDYWASWFWASYDNGTTWGHGENFGSTPGNSFTANYFSGGSECLGDEGDISVDAQDTVYYLDTTLEDNWWHTLSNNGTSYDTGLCQRMNTMAADDRPWVAAQGDGIIHYLGNSGASPPECTGDVGRYWYYHSEDGGLTFSQCYAVPGGWSTIASQRHGSYVYIAQEDADTNSGEVVVRISDDYGRGTGLTDGTWQAPIDVGPREGNCPEGYPVVNTNEKGTVAVVWADCPNGSIGAWELRIALSYDYGVNWSTWNVSHINGIQMYPFVSISDENIVTLAFYGLDFEDGDLDGDYVEGEEWYLYAGVLNEPQEGDQWEFTVADPDPLHIVTAYEEANSDVHALHDFFETVISEDGSWIGIAYQQNIGEHPFEANEEQRYIKFVRGELTK
;
A
#
# COMPACT_ATOMS: atom_id res chain seq x y z
N MET A 1 -2.48 86.70 -91.21
CA MET A 1 -1.98 87.33 -89.97
C MET A 1 -3.19 87.43 -89.07
N GLU A 2 -3.26 86.53 -88.07
CA GLU A 2 -4.23 86.45 -86.95
C GLU A 2 -5.73 86.33 -87.33
N SER A 3 -6.63 85.67 -86.60
CA SER A 3 -6.65 84.73 -85.46
C SER A 3 -8.14 84.33 -85.25
N GLU A 4 -8.38 83.28 -84.46
CA GLU A 4 -9.60 83.00 -83.65
C GLU A 4 -10.93 82.67 -84.35
N GLU A 5 -11.87 81.92 -83.77
CA GLU A 5 -11.87 80.80 -82.83
C GLU A 5 -13.27 80.12 -82.93
N ASN A 6 -13.28 78.85 -82.57
CA ASN A 6 -14.31 77.81 -82.55
C ASN A 6 -15.69 78.14 -81.92
N SER A 7 -16.80 77.55 -82.44
CA SER A 7 -17.84 76.89 -81.62
C SER A 7 -18.78 76.06 -82.51
N SER A 8 -19.02 74.78 -82.18
CA SER A 8 -20.04 73.94 -82.82
C SER A 8 -20.88 73.20 -81.78
N VAL A 9 -22.20 73.33 -81.93
CA VAL A 9 -23.28 72.71 -81.15
C VAL A 9 -23.46 71.25 -81.61
N ASP A 10 -23.52 70.32 -80.67
CA ASP A 10 -23.86 68.91 -80.92
C ASP A 10 -25.21 68.55 -80.29
N SER A 11 -26.11 67.98 -81.10
CA SER A 11 -27.44 67.51 -80.74
C SER A 11 -27.51 66.01 -81.06
N GLY A 12 -27.57 65.19 -80.00
CA GLY A 12 -27.30 63.76 -80.06
C GLY A 12 -28.35 62.88 -80.75
N PRO A 13 -28.02 61.60 -81.05
CA PRO A 13 -28.94 60.63 -81.61
C PRO A 13 -29.47 59.61 -80.57
N ILE A 14 -30.64 59.09 -80.90
CA ILE A 14 -31.44 58.06 -80.23
C ILE A 14 -30.72 56.70 -80.26
N ILE A 15 -30.60 56.02 -79.10
CA ILE A 15 -30.02 54.68 -78.98
C ILE A 15 -31.12 53.61 -79.05
N TYR A 16 -30.98 52.70 -80.02
CA TYR A 16 -31.72 51.43 -80.13
C TYR A 16 -31.32 50.47 -79.00
N ILE A 17 -32.28 49.99 -78.21
CA ILE A 17 -32.06 48.90 -77.24
C ILE A 17 -31.96 47.57 -78.00
N ASN A 18 -30.74 47.10 -78.20
CA ASN A 18 -30.46 45.78 -78.74
C ASN A 18 -30.58 44.75 -77.60
N ARG A 19 -31.67 43.96 -77.56
CA ARG A 19 -31.79 42.84 -76.62
C ARG A 19 -30.73 41.79 -76.96
N LYS A 20 -29.61 41.77 -76.22
CA LYS A 20 -28.63 40.69 -76.30
C LYS A 20 -29.35 39.37 -75.97
N LYS A 21 -29.38 38.45 -76.94
CA LYS A 21 -29.73 37.04 -76.74
C LYS A 21 -28.85 36.49 -75.62
N ILE A 22 -29.48 35.99 -74.57
CA ILE A 22 -28.81 35.24 -73.51
C ILE A 22 -28.22 33.99 -74.16
N ASP A 23 -26.91 33.84 -74.05
CA ASP A 23 -26.15 32.69 -74.49
C ASP A 23 -26.53 31.50 -73.61
N LYS A 24 -27.38 30.61 -74.15
CA LYS A 24 -27.98 29.51 -73.39
C LYS A 24 -26.92 28.56 -72.84
N ASP A 25 -25.79 28.42 -73.51
CA ASP A 25 -24.73 27.52 -73.08
C ASP A 25 -23.97 28.09 -71.88
N LYS A 26 -23.76 29.42 -71.85
CA LYS A 26 -23.22 30.10 -70.66
C LYS A 26 -24.21 30.13 -69.50
N LEU A 27 -25.51 30.20 -69.78
CA LEU A 27 -26.57 30.12 -68.77
C LEU A 27 -26.67 28.71 -68.16
N ILE A 28 -26.53 27.66 -68.97
CA ILE A 28 -26.53 26.27 -68.48
C ILE A 28 -25.25 26.01 -67.67
N LEU A 29 -24.09 26.52 -68.10
CA LEU A 29 -22.84 26.39 -67.35
C LEU A 29 -22.90 27.12 -66.01
N SER A 30 -23.49 28.32 -65.97
CA SER A 30 -23.64 29.08 -64.72
C SER A 30 -24.69 28.46 -63.79
N ILE A 31 -25.81 27.94 -64.32
CA ILE A 31 -26.80 27.20 -63.52
C ILE A 31 -26.20 25.92 -62.96
N ASN A 32 -25.42 25.16 -63.74
CA ASN A 32 -24.76 23.94 -63.26
C ASN A 32 -23.69 24.25 -62.21
N SER A 33 -22.96 25.36 -62.36
CA SER A 33 -21.96 25.79 -61.38
C SER A 33 -22.62 26.25 -60.08
N ILE A 34 -23.72 26.99 -60.16
CA ILE A 34 -24.51 27.39 -58.98
C ILE A 34 -25.13 26.17 -58.30
N LEU A 35 -25.66 25.22 -59.08
CA LEU A 35 -26.21 23.97 -58.55
C LEU A 35 -25.13 23.14 -57.84
N LEU A 36 -23.91 23.06 -58.40
CA LEU A 36 -22.79 22.38 -57.77
C LEU A 36 -22.38 23.05 -56.44
N VAL A 37 -22.34 24.38 -56.41
CA VAL A 37 -22.05 25.14 -55.18
C VAL A 37 -23.16 24.95 -54.14
N VAL A 38 -24.44 24.96 -54.56
CA VAL A 38 -25.57 24.70 -53.66
C VAL A 38 -25.54 23.26 -53.14
N ILE A 39 -25.16 22.27 -53.95
CA ILE A 39 -24.99 20.88 -53.52
C ILE A 39 -23.82 20.75 -52.55
N LEU A 40 -22.70 21.44 -52.78
CA LEU A 40 -21.55 21.43 -51.87
C LEU A 40 -21.87 22.13 -50.54
N VAL A 41 -22.60 23.25 -50.57
CA VAL A 41 -23.06 23.93 -49.36
C VAL A 41 -24.10 23.07 -48.64
N ALA A 42 -25.04 22.46 -49.35
CA ALA A 42 -26.02 21.54 -48.77
C ALA A 42 -25.35 20.29 -48.20
N ALA A 43 -24.32 19.73 -48.85
CA ALA A 43 -23.53 18.61 -48.34
C ALA A 43 -22.71 19.01 -47.11
N SER A 44 -22.15 20.22 -47.08
CA SER A 44 -21.47 20.75 -45.89
C SER A 44 -22.45 20.99 -44.74
N MET A 45 -23.66 21.49 -45.02
CA MET A 45 -24.71 21.63 -44.01
C MET A 45 -25.29 20.28 -43.60
N HIS A 46 -25.33 19.28 -44.49
CA HIS A 46 -25.72 17.90 -44.14
C HIS A 46 -24.65 17.24 -43.27
N PHE A 47 -23.37 17.53 -43.49
CA PHE A 47 -22.28 17.15 -42.59
C PHE A 47 -22.43 17.85 -41.22
N PHE A 48 -22.80 19.13 -41.16
CA PHE A 48 -23.06 19.83 -39.90
C PHE A 48 -24.37 19.44 -39.21
N VAL A 49 -25.40 18.96 -39.93
CA VAL A 49 -26.70 18.56 -39.36
C VAL A 49 -26.73 17.07 -39.01
N LEU A 50 -25.96 16.22 -39.70
CA LEU A 50 -25.73 14.83 -39.30
C LEU A 50 -24.65 14.72 -38.21
N ASN A 51 -23.60 15.57 -38.20
CA ASN A 51 -22.65 15.65 -37.07
C ASN A 51 -23.12 16.60 -35.94
N GLY A 52 -24.22 17.31 -36.12
CA GLY A 52 -24.74 18.28 -35.15
C GLY A 52 -25.95 17.80 -34.37
N ASN A 53 -26.30 16.52 -34.51
CA ASN A 53 -27.42 15.90 -33.82
C ASN A 53 -27.13 14.44 -33.38
N GLU A 54 -25.85 14.07 -33.33
CA GLU A 54 -25.37 13.09 -32.36
C GLU A 54 -25.16 13.86 -31.06
N ASN A 55 -25.71 13.34 -29.96
CA ASN A 55 -25.42 13.85 -28.62
C ASN A 55 -23.89 14.02 -28.48
N PRO A 56 -23.37 14.96 -27.68
CA PRO A 56 -22.01 14.81 -27.20
C PRO A 56 -21.99 13.57 -26.31
N GLU A 57 -21.89 12.39 -26.91
CA GLU A 57 -21.01 11.36 -26.38
C GLU A 57 -19.70 12.10 -26.16
N GLY A 58 -19.32 12.20 -24.89
CA GLY A 58 -18.13 12.91 -24.51
C GLY A 58 -17.00 12.50 -25.45
N ASN A 59 -16.21 13.48 -25.88
CA ASN A 59 -14.80 13.17 -26.07
C ASN A 59 -14.32 12.71 -24.68
N SER A 60 -14.53 11.44 -24.35
CA SER A 60 -13.47 10.71 -23.72
C SER A 60 -12.32 10.88 -24.70
N LEU A 61 -11.33 11.68 -24.30
CA LEU A 61 -9.98 11.15 -24.36
C LEU A 61 -10.14 9.66 -24.03
N GLU A 62 -9.81 8.75 -24.93
CA GLU A 62 -9.58 7.37 -24.48
C GLU A 62 -8.70 7.52 -23.25
N ASP A 63 -9.30 7.21 -22.10
CA ASP A 63 -8.72 7.42 -20.78
C ASP A 63 -7.66 6.36 -20.65
N SER A 64 -6.50 6.61 -21.29
CA SER A 64 -5.42 5.66 -21.48
C SER A 64 -4.70 5.31 -20.16
N SER A 65 -5.28 5.76 -19.04
CA SER A 65 -4.87 5.62 -17.66
C SER A 65 -5.91 4.92 -16.77
N SER A 66 -7.14 4.69 -17.24
CA SER A 66 -8.19 4.11 -16.40
C SER A 66 -7.98 2.61 -16.20
N ILE A 67 -7.39 2.24 -15.06
CA ILE A 67 -7.33 0.86 -14.59
C ILE A 67 -8.51 0.68 -13.63
N SER A 68 -9.30 -0.37 -13.83
CA SER A 68 -10.36 -0.77 -12.89
C SER A 68 -9.93 -1.99 -12.08
N ILE A 69 -10.35 -2.03 -10.80
CA ILE A 69 -10.15 -3.17 -9.92
C ILE A 69 -11.45 -3.99 -9.85
N THR A 70 -11.35 -5.30 -10.05
CA THR A 70 -12.45 -6.24 -9.79
C THR A 70 -12.08 -7.14 -8.62
N TRP A 71 -12.75 -6.96 -7.49
CA TRP A 71 -12.48 -7.71 -6.26
C TRP A 71 -13.06 -9.13 -6.30
N SER A 72 -12.26 -10.08 -5.85
CA SER A 72 -12.70 -11.42 -5.48
C SER A 72 -13.33 -11.41 -4.09
N GLU A 73 -13.99 -12.50 -3.73
CA GLU A 73 -14.43 -12.72 -2.35
C GLU A 73 -13.22 -12.78 -1.42
N SER A 74 -13.30 -12.10 -0.28
CA SER A 74 -12.27 -12.16 0.74
C SER A 74 -12.26 -13.51 1.44
N GLN A 75 -11.10 -13.90 1.97
CA GLN A 75 -10.88 -15.19 2.61
C GLN A 75 -10.25 -14.99 3.97
N TYR A 76 -10.80 -15.65 4.99
CA TYR A 76 -10.13 -15.75 6.29
C TYR A 76 -8.95 -16.71 6.21
N LEU A 77 -7.87 -16.37 6.90
CA LEU A 77 -6.67 -17.20 6.94
C LEU A 77 -6.88 -18.38 7.91
N PRO A 78 -6.64 -19.62 7.46
CA PRO A 78 -7.04 -20.81 8.23
C PRO A 78 -6.08 -21.12 9.38
N ARG A 79 -6.65 -21.58 10.50
CA ARG A 79 -5.90 -22.26 11.56
C ARG A 79 -5.61 -23.71 11.22
N HIS A 80 -4.66 -24.30 11.91
CA HIS A 80 -4.39 -25.72 11.78
C HIS A 80 -5.56 -26.53 12.40
N PRO A 81 -6.16 -27.51 11.68
CA PRO A 81 -7.37 -28.19 12.14
C PRO A 81 -7.28 -28.89 13.50
N GLU A 82 -6.08 -29.28 13.92
CA GLU A 82 -5.86 -29.93 15.23
C GLU A 82 -5.80 -28.95 16.41
N CYS A 83 -5.70 -27.66 16.13
CA CYS A 83 -5.60 -26.59 17.12
C CYS A 83 -6.93 -25.82 17.26
N VAL A 84 -7.93 -26.14 16.42
CA VAL A 84 -9.28 -25.57 16.51
C VAL A 84 -9.96 -26.04 17.80
N ASP A 85 -10.38 -25.08 18.63
CA ASP A 85 -11.08 -25.32 19.88
C ASP A 85 -12.32 -24.43 19.98
N GLU A 86 -13.50 -25.03 19.78
CA GLU A 86 -14.82 -24.39 19.86
C GLU A 86 -15.15 -23.85 21.26
N SER A 87 -14.36 -24.19 22.28
CA SER A 87 -14.59 -23.77 23.66
C SER A 87 -13.67 -22.64 24.14
N ASN A 88 -12.76 -22.17 23.29
CA ASN A 88 -11.77 -21.14 23.63
C ASN A 88 -12.30 -19.69 23.58
N GLY A 89 -13.59 -19.51 23.31
CA GLY A 89 -14.26 -18.21 23.27
C GLY A 89 -14.12 -17.44 21.96
N GLN A 90 -13.48 -18.00 20.93
CA GLN A 90 -13.47 -17.41 19.59
C GLN A 90 -14.82 -17.59 18.90
N ASP A 91 -15.25 -16.57 18.16
CA ASP A 91 -16.47 -16.59 17.33
C ASP A 91 -16.27 -17.43 16.05
N LEU A 92 -15.05 -17.44 15.51
CA LEU A 92 -14.65 -18.22 14.33
C LEU A 92 -13.36 -19.03 14.60
N PRO A 93 -13.45 -20.10 15.42
CA PRO A 93 -12.28 -20.82 15.94
C PRO A 93 -11.43 -21.51 14.86
N GLU A 94 -11.93 -21.65 13.63
CA GLU A 94 -11.22 -22.19 12.48
C GLU A 94 -10.22 -21.22 11.81
N PHE A 95 -10.22 -19.93 12.19
CA PHE A 95 -9.41 -18.88 11.54
C PHE A 95 -8.43 -18.18 12.48
N GLY A 96 -7.34 -17.68 11.89
CA GLY A 96 -6.23 -17.06 12.63
C GLY A 96 -6.66 -15.74 13.25
N ILE A 97 -6.32 -15.55 14.53
CA ILE A 97 -6.56 -14.33 15.28
C ILE A 97 -5.23 -13.61 15.55
N GLY A 98 -5.21 -12.30 15.30
CA GLY A 98 -3.98 -11.54 15.26
C GLY A 98 -4.19 -10.15 14.68
N TYR A 99 -3.09 -9.42 14.53
CA TYR A 99 -3.06 -8.07 13.98
C TYR A 99 -1.82 -7.91 13.08
N GLU A 100 -1.69 -6.76 12.42
CA GLU A 100 -0.47 -6.39 11.70
C GLU A 100 -0.03 -7.33 10.57
N PRO A 101 -0.92 -7.71 9.63
CA PRO A 101 -0.54 -8.62 8.56
C PRO A 101 0.45 -7.98 7.56
N SER A 102 1.56 -8.68 7.34
CA SER A 102 2.54 -8.39 6.29
C SER A 102 2.45 -9.42 5.17
N ILE A 103 2.65 -9.01 3.92
CA ILE A 103 2.51 -9.87 2.73
C ILE A 103 3.66 -9.67 1.75
N SER A 104 4.18 -10.78 1.22
CA SER A 104 5.18 -10.75 0.16
C SER A 104 4.89 -11.77 -0.94
N ILE A 105 5.46 -11.54 -2.12
CA ILE A 105 5.20 -12.30 -3.33
C ILE A 105 6.49 -12.65 -4.07
N THR A 106 6.60 -13.88 -4.55
CA THR A 106 7.67 -14.32 -5.46
C THR A 106 7.28 -14.08 -6.92
N SER A 107 8.26 -14.06 -7.83
CA SER A 107 8.04 -13.81 -9.27
C SER A 107 7.08 -14.80 -9.94
N ASN A 108 6.98 -16.02 -9.41
CA ASN A 108 6.06 -17.03 -9.90
C ASN A 108 4.63 -16.93 -9.33
N GLY A 109 4.37 -15.95 -8.44
CA GLY A 109 3.07 -15.68 -7.83
C GLY A 109 2.77 -16.44 -6.53
N ASN A 110 3.74 -17.15 -5.95
CA ASN A 110 3.57 -17.65 -4.59
C ASN A 110 3.53 -16.46 -3.62
N MET A 111 2.65 -16.54 -2.63
CA MET A 111 2.48 -15.48 -1.63
C MET A 111 2.64 -16.03 -0.22
N PHE A 112 3.10 -15.15 0.66
CA PHE A 112 3.37 -15.45 2.05
C PHE A 112 2.81 -14.33 2.91
N ILE A 113 2.05 -14.68 3.94
CA ILE A 113 1.49 -13.74 4.90
C ILE A 113 2.01 -14.09 6.29
N THR A 114 2.50 -13.08 7.01
CA THR A 114 2.70 -13.14 8.46
C THR A 114 1.74 -12.20 9.15
N ALA A 115 1.44 -12.47 10.41
CA ALA A 115 0.66 -11.59 11.28
C ALA A 115 1.01 -11.87 12.74
N HIS A 116 0.90 -10.85 13.57
CA HIS A 116 1.14 -10.94 15.00
C HIS A 116 0.08 -11.83 15.62
N LYS A 117 0.45 -12.61 16.64
CA LYS A 117 -0.54 -13.42 17.37
C LYS A 117 -1.15 -12.59 18.47
N ASP A 118 -2.46 -12.74 18.67
CA ASP A 118 -3.07 -12.18 19.86
C ASP A 118 -2.53 -12.88 21.12
N LEU A 119 -1.66 -12.17 21.84
CA LEU A 119 -0.94 -12.66 23.02
C LEU A 119 -1.85 -13.11 24.15
N ARG A 120 -3.08 -12.60 24.22
CA ARG A 120 -4.03 -12.95 25.27
C ARG A 120 -4.60 -14.34 25.11
N TRP A 121 -4.50 -14.92 23.91
CA TRP A 121 -4.81 -16.32 23.64
C TRP A 121 -3.62 -17.28 23.85
N GLY A 122 -2.44 -16.78 24.19
CA GLY A 122 -1.22 -17.58 24.35
C GLY A 122 -1.06 -18.32 25.69
N GLY A 123 -1.84 -17.96 26.72
CA GLY A 123 -1.65 -18.51 28.08
C GLY A 123 -2.54 -17.93 29.17
N GLU A 124 -2.85 -18.73 30.20
CA GLU A 124 -3.45 -18.27 31.48
C GLU A 124 -2.47 -17.39 32.31
N SER A 125 -1.22 -17.23 31.85
CA SER A 125 -0.12 -16.57 32.57
C SER A 125 0.63 -15.62 31.64
N ASN A 126 1.39 -14.69 32.22
CA ASN A 126 2.16 -13.73 31.44
C ASN A 126 3.51 -14.35 30.99
N PRO A 127 3.87 -14.29 29.70
CA PRO A 127 5.13 -14.82 29.17
C PRO A 127 6.32 -13.99 29.65
N PHE A 128 6.07 -12.71 29.90
CA PHE A 128 7.05 -11.65 29.99
C PHE A 128 6.76 -10.78 31.22
N PHE A 129 6.82 -11.42 32.39
CA PHE A 129 6.80 -10.74 33.68
C PHE A 129 8.16 -10.07 33.97
N PRO A 130 8.21 -8.80 34.44
CA PRO A 130 7.09 -7.93 34.81
C PRO A 130 6.66 -6.92 33.73
N VAL A 131 7.24 -6.97 32.52
CA VAL A 131 7.07 -5.93 31.47
C VAL A 131 5.60 -5.77 31.07
N LEU A 132 4.89 -6.87 30.85
CA LEU A 132 3.47 -6.89 30.51
C LEU A 132 2.54 -7.08 31.73
N GLY A 133 3.07 -6.96 32.96
CA GLY A 133 2.33 -7.24 34.20
C GLY A 133 2.02 -8.73 34.43
N GLY A 134 1.00 -9.04 35.24
CA GLY A 134 0.54 -10.44 35.47
C GLY A 134 1.46 -11.31 36.35
N GLU A 135 1.17 -12.61 36.42
CA GLU A 135 2.03 -13.61 37.07
C GLU A 135 2.78 -14.41 35.99
N PRO A 136 4.10 -14.68 36.15
CA PRO A 136 4.87 -15.45 35.19
C PRO A 136 4.39 -16.91 35.11
N GLY A 137 4.32 -17.49 33.91
CA GLY A 137 3.95 -18.90 33.75
C GLY A 137 4.17 -19.47 32.34
N PRO A 138 3.98 -20.80 32.18
CA PRO A 138 4.11 -21.46 30.89
C PRO A 138 3.01 -21.06 29.93
N TRP A 139 3.34 -21.10 28.65
CA TRP A 139 2.43 -20.94 27.54
C TRP A 139 2.22 -22.29 26.86
N TYR A 140 1.17 -22.43 26.05
CA TYR A 140 0.87 -23.69 25.39
C TYR A 140 0.43 -23.49 23.94
N ALA A 141 0.83 -24.44 23.09
CA ALA A 141 0.38 -24.53 21.70
C ALA A 141 -0.39 -25.83 21.47
N CYS A 142 -1.56 -25.75 20.82
CA CYS A 142 -2.45 -26.87 20.47
C CYS A 142 -2.64 -27.92 21.59
N GLN A 143 -2.91 -27.48 22.82
CA GLN A 143 -3.07 -28.38 23.98
C GLN A 143 -4.54 -28.50 24.41
N ASP A 144 -5.10 -29.70 24.24
CA ASP A 144 -6.49 -30.03 24.61
C ASP A 144 -6.79 -29.71 26.09
N GLY A 145 -7.87 -28.97 26.33
CA GLY A 145 -8.36 -28.58 27.65
C GLY A 145 -7.58 -27.45 28.35
N ALA A 146 -6.61 -26.82 27.67
CA ALA A 146 -6.03 -25.54 28.10
C ALA A 146 -6.80 -24.38 27.44
N GLU A 147 -6.90 -23.22 28.10
CA GLU A 147 -7.57 -22.01 27.55
C GLU A 147 -6.82 -21.37 26.36
N THR A 148 -5.71 -21.98 25.91
CA THR A 148 -4.76 -21.42 24.94
C THR A 148 -5.02 -21.90 23.52
N SER A 149 -4.86 -21.03 22.53
CA SER A 149 -5.18 -21.32 21.13
C SER A 149 -4.03 -21.11 20.15
N TRP A 150 -2.79 -20.96 20.62
CA TRP A 150 -1.70 -20.77 19.67
C TRP A 150 -1.45 -22.06 18.92
N ASP A 151 -1.46 -21.98 17.59
CA ASP A 151 -1.19 -23.14 16.74
C ASP A 151 0.30 -23.56 16.84
N TYR A 152 1.16 -22.63 17.25
CA TYR A 152 2.63 -22.75 17.34
C TYR A 152 3.26 -21.50 18.00
N TRP A 153 4.60 -21.41 18.07
CA TRP A 153 5.36 -20.40 18.82
C TRP A 153 5.76 -19.15 18.03
N ALA A 154 6.06 -19.30 16.74
CA ALA A 154 6.34 -18.18 15.82
C ALA A 154 5.08 -17.35 15.56
N SER A 155 5.18 -16.11 15.06
CA SER A 155 4.02 -15.37 14.52
C SER A 155 3.42 -16.12 13.34
N TRP A 156 2.20 -15.74 12.94
CA TRP A 156 1.51 -16.47 11.89
C TRP A 156 2.37 -16.55 10.60
N PHE A 157 2.34 -17.67 9.87
CA PHE A 157 3.04 -17.82 8.59
C PHE A 157 2.24 -18.70 7.63
N TRP A 158 1.41 -18.04 6.83
CA TRP A 158 0.63 -18.68 5.76
C TRP A 158 1.32 -18.57 4.42
N ALA A 159 1.08 -19.56 3.57
CA ALA A 159 1.56 -19.58 2.20
C ALA A 159 0.42 -19.94 1.23
N SER A 160 0.47 -19.33 0.05
CA SER A 160 -0.33 -19.68 -1.10
C SER A 160 0.57 -19.99 -2.29
N TYR A 161 0.31 -21.11 -2.95
CA TYR A 161 1.05 -21.58 -4.13
C TYR A 161 0.18 -21.58 -5.40
N ASP A 162 -0.97 -20.89 -5.35
CA ASP A 162 -1.95 -20.80 -6.42
C ASP A 162 -2.50 -19.38 -6.60
N ASN A 163 -1.60 -18.40 -6.42
CA ASN A 163 -1.87 -16.96 -6.53
C ASN A 163 -3.01 -16.49 -5.59
N GLY A 164 -3.06 -17.00 -4.36
CA GLY A 164 -3.98 -16.54 -3.31
C GLY A 164 -5.36 -17.14 -3.40
N THR A 165 -5.54 -18.21 -4.21
CA THR A 165 -6.83 -18.89 -4.31
C THR A 165 -7.07 -19.77 -3.09
N THR A 166 -6.01 -20.40 -2.57
CA THR A 166 -6.04 -21.17 -1.33
C THR A 166 -4.85 -20.81 -0.45
N TRP A 167 -5.08 -20.90 0.87
CA TRP A 167 -4.09 -20.61 1.90
C TRP A 167 -3.90 -21.81 2.81
N GLY A 168 -2.66 -22.06 3.19
CA GLY A 168 -2.27 -23.05 4.18
C GLY A 168 -1.04 -22.61 4.94
N HIS A 169 -0.49 -23.46 5.79
CA HIS A 169 0.74 -23.16 6.51
C HIS A 169 1.96 -23.31 5.60
N GLY A 170 2.96 -22.44 5.78
CA GLY A 170 4.22 -22.52 5.05
C GLY A 170 5.03 -23.79 5.36
N GLU A 171 6.03 -24.07 4.52
CA GLU A 171 6.92 -25.23 4.73
C GLU A 171 7.63 -25.14 6.09
N ASN A 172 7.59 -26.22 6.88
CA ASN A 172 8.11 -26.27 8.26
C ASN A 172 7.37 -25.35 9.27
N PHE A 173 6.20 -24.82 8.90
CA PHE A 173 5.31 -24.04 9.78
C PHE A 173 3.99 -24.77 10.12
N GLY A 174 3.98 -26.11 10.04
CA GLY A 174 2.88 -26.90 10.60
C GLY A 174 2.74 -26.75 12.12
N SER A 175 1.65 -27.27 12.68
CA SER A 175 1.38 -27.21 14.11
C SER A 175 2.47 -27.94 14.93
N THR A 176 2.83 -27.32 16.05
CA THR A 176 3.81 -27.90 16.97
C THR A 176 3.30 -27.88 18.42
N PRO A 177 2.53 -28.90 18.84
CA PRO A 177 1.98 -28.96 20.19
C PRO A 177 3.07 -28.99 21.25
N GLY A 178 2.92 -28.20 22.31
CA GLY A 178 3.94 -28.13 23.36
C GLY A 178 3.77 -26.95 24.31
N ASN A 179 4.84 -26.64 25.05
CA ASN A 179 4.90 -25.46 25.92
C ASN A 179 6.18 -24.65 25.68
N SER A 180 6.19 -23.42 26.20
CA SER A 180 7.28 -22.45 25.99
C SER A 180 8.65 -22.91 26.50
N PHE A 181 8.71 -23.93 27.38
CA PHE A 181 10.00 -24.49 27.84
C PHE A 181 10.62 -25.48 26.86
N THR A 182 9.83 -26.05 25.95
CA THR A 182 10.30 -26.99 24.92
C THR A 182 10.52 -26.32 23.57
N ALA A 183 9.93 -25.14 23.35
CA ALA A 183 10.22 -24.29 22.20
C ALA A 183 11.71 -23.90 22.16
N ASN A 184 12.23 -23.57 20.97
CA ASN A 184 13.53 -22.90 20.74
C ASN A 184 14.87 -23.66 20.80
N TYR A 185 14.98 -24.93 21.20
CA TYR A 185 16.32 -25.52 21.43
C TYR A 185 16.77 -26.64 20.50
N PHE A 186 15.86 -27.29 19.76
CA PHE A 186 16.20 -28.49 18.98
C PHE A 186 15.56 -28.55 17.59
N SER A 187 14.96 -27.45 17.14
CA SER A 187 14.08 -27.37 15.97
C SER A 187 14.16 -25.97 15.32
N GLY A 188 13.44 -25.79 14.22
CA GLY A 188 13.28 -24.53 13.49
C GLY A 188 11.86 -24.39 12.95
N GLY A 189 11.57 -23.32 12.23
CA GLY A 189 10.23 -23.03 11.72
C GLY A 189 9.29 -22.64 12.86
N SER A 190 8.10 -23.24 12.91
CA SER A 190 7.05 -22.89 13.88
C SER A 190 7.41 -23.12 15.36
N GLU A 191 8.52 -23.81 15.64
CA GLU A 191 9.05 -24.00 16.99
C GLU A 191 9.95 -22.85 17.50
N CYS A 192 10.28 -21.89 16.63
CA CYS A 192 10.98 -20.69 17.04
C CYS A 192 10.02 -19.78 17.81
N LEU A 193 10.50 -19.14 18.88
CA LEU A 193 9.69 -18.13 19.55
C LEU A 193 9.55 -16.91 18.64
N GLY A 194 8.34 -16.41 18.55
CA GLY A 194 7.95 -15.26 17.78
C GLY A 194 6.76 -14.56 18.40
N ASP A 195 6.53 -13.35 17.97
CA ASP A 195 5.47 -12.47 18.44
C ASP A 195 5.03 -11.61 17.27
N GLU A 196 6.00 -10.91 16.67
CA GLU A 196 5.81 -9.89 15.65
C GLU A 196 6.76 -10.06 14.47
N GLY A 197 6.34 -9.87 13.21
CA GLY A 197 7.23 -10.18 12.09
C GLY A 197 6.91 -9.57 10.73
N ASP A 198 7.91 -9.61 9.84
CA ASP A 198 7.84 -9.08 8.48
C ASP A 198 8.39 -10.06 7.44
N ILE A 199 7.91 -9.95 6.18
CA ILE A 199 8.35 -10.82 5.09
C ILE A 199 8.86 -9.99 3.91
N SER A 200 9.98 -10.42 3.32
CA SER A 200 10.45 -9.88 2.05
C SER A 200 11.04 -10.96 1.14
N VAL A 201 11.08 -10.68 -0.16
CA VAL A 201 11.54 -11.63 -1.19
C VAL A 201 12.63 -11.00 -2.05
N ASP A 202 13.76 -11.68 -2.19
CA ASP A 202 14.87 -11.20 -3.01
C ASP A 202 14.70 -11.47 -4.52
N ALA A 203 15.71 -11.12 -5.31
CA ALA A 203 15.73 -11.35 -6.76
C ALA A 203 15.76 -12.83 -7.15
N GLN A 204 16.07 -13.73 -6.23
CA GLN A 204 16.22 -15.16 -6.45
C GLN A 204 14.96 -15.94 -6.02
N ASP A 205 13.89 -15.23 -5.65
CA ASP A 205 12.67 -15.80 -5.08
C ASP A 205 12.96 -16.55 -3.77
N THR A 206 13.96 -16.09 -3.02
CA THR A 206 14.18 -16.51 -1.63
C THR A 206 13.30 -15.66 -0.73
N VAL A 207 12.48 -16.32 0.07
CA VAL A 207 11.61 -15.68 1.06
C VAL A 207 12.38 -15.55 2.36
N TYR A 208 12.41 -14.35 2.90
CA TYR A 208 12.97 -14.04 4.20
C TYR A 208 11.84 -13.61 5.11
N TYR A 209 11.70 -14.32 6.22
CA TYR A 209 10.74 -14.03 7.26
C TYR A 209 11.49 -13.72 8.54
N LEU A 210 11.32 -12.49 9.02
CA LEU A 210 11.84 -12.04 10.29
C LEU A 210 10.73 -12.13 11.32
N ASP A 211 10.97 -12.93 12.35
CA ASP A 211 10.09 -13.04 13.49
C ASP A 211 10.79 -12.47 14.72
N THR A 212 10.11 -11.66 15.51
CA THR A 212 10.67 -10.94 16.62
C THR A 212 9.96 -11.32 17.90
N THR A 213 10.69 -11.28 18.99
CA THR A 213 10.13 -11.30 20.34
C THR A 213 10.83 -10.22 21.13
N LEU A 214 10.25 -9.83 22.27
CA LEU A 214 10.90 -8.92 23.21
C LEU A 214 12.33 -9.34 23.63
N GLU A 215 12.72 -10.62 23.52
CA GLU A 215 14.09 -11.09 23.82
C GLU A 215 15.08 -10.87 22.66
N ASP A 216 14.68 -11.20 21.44
CA ASP A 216 15.53 -11.16 20.24
C ASP A 216 14.72 -11.42 18.98
N ASN A 217 15.40 -11.53 17.85
CA ASN A 217 14.82 -11.83 16.56
C ASN A 217 15.30 -13.19 16.01
N TRP A 218 14.42 -13.85 15.27
CA TRP A 218 14.59 -15.12 14.58
C TRP A 218 14.46 -14.95 13.08
N TRP A 219 15.45 -15.46 12.36
CA TRP A 219 15.49 -15.41 10.92
C TRP A 219 15.00 -16.73 10.31
N HIS A 220 14.11 -16.64 9.34
CA HIS A 220 13.60 -17.77 8.57
C HIS A 220 13.87 -17.54 7.09
N THR A 221 14.45 -18.55 6.43
CA THR A 221 14.81 -18.48 5.01
C THR A 221 14.18 -19.65 4.29
N LEU A 222 13.44 -19.33 3.23
CA LEU A 222 12.81 -20.33 2.37
C LEU A 222 13.22 -20.12 0.91
N SER A 223 14.06 -21.01 0.37
CA SER A 223 14.43 -21.01 -1.05
C SER A 223 13.38 -21.70 -1.92
N ASN A 224 13.67 -21.76 -3.22
CA ASN A 224 12.83 -22.40 -4.23
C ASN A 224 11.41 -21.79 -4.27
N ASN A 225 11.32 -20.46 -4.37
CA ASN A 225 10.05 -19.74 -4.35
C ASN A 225 9.26 -20.04 -3.06
N GLY A 226 9.96 -20.07 -1.92
CA GLY A 226 9.40 -20.34 -0.60
C GLY A 226 8.92 -21.78 -0.34
N THR A 227 9.29 -22.76 -1.17
CA THR A 227 8.86 -24.16 -1.01
C THR A 227 9.87 -25.05 -0.27
N SER A 228 11.01 -24.50 0.16
CA SER A 228 12.06 -25.22 0.89
C SER A 228 12.54 -24.39 2.08
N TYR A 229 12.26 -24.84 3.30
CA TYR A 229 12.77 -24.20 4.51
C TYR A 229 14.25 -24.55 4.76
N ASP A 230 15.14 -23.56 4.84
CA ASP A 230 16.59 -23.76 4.81
C ASP A 230 17.33 -23.45 6.12
N THR A 231 16.73 -22.67 7.03
CA THR A 231 17.39 -22.20 8.27
C THR A 231 17.75 -23.34 9.23
N GLY A 232 17.06 -24.49 9.15
CA GLY A 232 17.34 -25.65 9.99
C GLY A 232 16.92 -25.44 11.46
N LEU A 233 17.82 -24.92 12.30
CA LEU A 233 17.53 -24.57 13.71
C LEU A 233 17.24 -23.08 13.84
N CYS A 234 16.42 -22.70 14.81
CA CYS A 234 16.10 -21.30 15.14
C CYS A 234 17.36 -20.42 15.20
N GLN A 235 17.47 -19.49 14.24
CA GLN A 235 18.63 -18.61 14.11
C GLN A 235 18.37 -17.28 14.81
N ARG A 236 18.89 -17.17 16.04
CA ARG A 236 18.85 -15.94 16.85
C ARG A 236 19.84 -14.89 16.31
N MET A 237 19.38 -13.65 16.15
CA MET A 237 20.19 -12.59 15.54
C MET A 237 21.06 -11.79 16.52
N ASN A 238 20.69 -11.69 17.79
CA ASN A 238 21.37 -10.85 18.79
C ASN A 238 21.44 -9.39 18.34
N THR A 239 20.33 -8.88 17.81
CA THR A 239 20.21 -7.53 17.22
C THR A 239 19.30 -6.62 18.05
N MET A 240 19.08 -6.93 19.33
CA MET A 240 17.86 -6.51 20.01
C MET A 240 18.00 -6.01 21.45
N ALA A 241 17.18 -5.00 21.75
CA ALA A 241 16.72 -4.64 23.08
C ALA A 241 15.28 -4.09 23.00
N ALA A 242 14.28 -4.99 23.06
CA ALA A 242 12.85 -4.65 23.04
C ALA A 242 12.38 -3.91 21.77
N ASP A 243 12.50 -4.56 20.60
CA ASP A 243 11.77 -4.19 19.38
C ASP A 243 10.28 -4.32 19.58
N ASP A 244 9.61 -3.45 18.84
CA ASP A 244 8.21 -3.41 18.51
C ASP A 244 8.15 -3.21 16.98
N ARG A 245 7.77 -4.26 16.23
CA ARG A 245 7.62 -4.34 14.77
C ARG A 245 8.87 -4.09 13.87
N PRO A 246 9.42 -5.12 13.21
CA PRO A 246 10.47 -4.95 12.20
C PRO A 246 9.93 -4.50 10.83
N TRP A 247 10.76 -3.82 10.03
CA TRP A 247 10.56 -3.68 8.57
C TRP A 247 11.71 -4.29 7.80
N VAL A 248 11.42 -5.12 6.79
CA VAL A 248 12.38 -5.91 6.03
C VAL A 248 12.25 -5.64 4.54
N ALA A 249 13.38 -5.37 3.90
CA ALA A 249 13.47 -5.31 2.45
C ALA A 249 14.61 -6.23 1.97
N ALA A 250 14.29 -7.13 1.05
CA ALA A 250 15.24 -8.05 0.44
C ALA A 250 15.60 -7.59 -0.99
N GLN A 251 16.87 -7.73 -1.34
CA GLN A 251 17.46 -7.20 -2.56
C GLN A 251 18.50 -8.17 -3.11
N GLY A 252 18.64 -8.21 -4.43
CA GLY A 252 19.67 -8.98 -5.12
C GLY A 252 19.70 -10.45 -4.70
N ASP A 253 20.90 -10.97 -4.50
CA ASP A 253 21.15 -12.35 -4.05
C ASP A 253 21.53 -12.34 -2.58
N GLY A 254 20.55 -12.57 -1.70
CA GLY A 254 20.79 -12.65 -0.26
C GLY A 254 21.20 -11.34 0.42
N ILE A 255 20.90 -10.18 -0.18
CA ILE A 255 21.03 -8.88 0.51
C ILE A 255 19.74 -8.60 1.25
N ILE A 256 19.86 -8.28 2.54
CA ILE A 256 18.73 -8.03 3.42
C ILE A 256 18.97 -6.73 4.16
N HIS A 257 17.91 -5.93 4.22
CA HIS A 257 17.82 -4.71 4.98
C HIS A 257 16.75 -4.88 6.04
N TYR A 258 17.07 -4.52 7.28
CA TYR A 258 16.15 -4.61 8.40
C TYR A 258 16.18 -3.29 9.18
N LEU A 259 15.01 -2.70 9.41
CA LEU A 259 14.79 -1.60 10.34
C LEU A 259 14.12 -2.15 11.61
N GLY A 260 14.84 -2.13 12.73
CA GLY A 260 14.31 -2.47 14.05
C GLY A 260 13.90 -1.22 14.82
N ASN A 261 12.66 -1.17 15.29
CA ASN A 261 12.15 -0.11 16.17
C ASN A 261 12.41 -0.50 17.63
N SER A 262 13.64 -0.27 18.06
CA SER A 262 14.08 -0.73 19.39
C SER A 262 13.83 0.35 20.45
N GLY A 263 13.08 -0.02 21.49
CA GLY A 263 12.80 0.86 22.64
C GLY A 263 14.04 1.22 23.49
N ALA A 264 15.17 0.56 23.25
CA ALA A 264 16.46 0.86 23.86
C ALA A 264 17.61 0.70 22.85
N SER A 265 18.70 1.46 23.07
CA SER A 265 19.91 1.30 22.26
C SER A 265 20.48 -0.12 22.41
N PRO A 266 20.81 -0.82 21.30
CA PRO A 266 21.48 -2.11 21.35
C PRO A 266 22.75 -2.05 22.20
N PRO A 267 23.05 -3.06 23.05
CA PRO A 267 24.20 -3.04 23.96
C PRO A 267 25.55 -2.82 23.28
N GLU A 268 25.69 -3.24 22.03
CA GLU A 268 26.87 -3.09 21.17
C GLU A 268 27.02 -1.68 20.57
N CYS A 269 25.93 -0.90 20.51
CA CYS A 269 25.89 0.45 19.95
C CYS A 269 25.93 1.50 21.06
N THR A 270 27.08 1.59 21.72
CA THR A 270 27.26 2.52 22.84
C THR A 270 27.31 3.98 22.36
N GLY A 271 26.32 4.78 22.73
CA GLY A 271 26.36 6.24 22.64
C GLY A 271 25.46 6.88 21.59
N ASP A 272 24.72 6.09 20.83
CA ASP A 272 23.68 6.57 19.90
C ASP A 272 22.28 6.26 20.44
N VAL A 273 21.32 7.13 20.12
CA VAL A 273 19.93 7.02 20.57
C VAL A 273 19.05 7.36 19.38
N GLY A 274 18.28 6.40 18.93
CA GLY A 274 17.28 6.56 17.88
C GLY A 274 16.17 5.55 18.10
N ARG A 275 15.02 5.84 17.47
CA ARG A 275 13.86 4.94 17.44
C ARG A 275 14.16 3.73 16.55
N TYR A 276 14.64 3.98 15.33
CA TYR A 276 14.93 2.96 14.34
C TYR A 276 16.43 2.68 14.21
N TRP A 277 16.76 1.41 14.07
CA TRP A 277 18.10 0.88 13.86
C TRP A 277 18.15 0.11 12.55
N TYR A 278 19.09 0.49 11.68
CA TYR A 278 19.26 -0.15 10.39
C TYR A 278 20.35 -1.21 10.44
N TYR A 279 19.97 -2.40 9.99
CA TYR A 279 20.82 -3.59 9.89
C TYR A 279 20.92 -4.02 8.42
N HIS A 280 22.13 -4.41 8.02
CA HIS A 280 22.42 -4.83 6.65
C HIS A 280 23.16 -6.17 6.62
N SER A 281 22.70 -7.09 5.80
CA SER A 281 23.31 -8.40 5.53
C SER A 281 23.57 -8.56 4.03
N GLU A 282 24.67 -9.24 3.68
CA GLU A 282 24.97 -9.67 2.30
C GLU A 282 25.12 -11.20 2.17
N ASP A 283 24.75 -11.95 3.20
CA ASP A 283 24.95 -13.40 3.26
C ASP A 283 23.67 -14.17 3.64
N GLY A 284 22.51 -13.64 3.24
CA GLY A 284 21.21 -14.28 3.48
C GLY A 284 20.75 -14.21 4.94
N GLY A 285 21.29 -13.27 5.71
CA GLY A 285 20.92 -13.01 7.11
C GLY A 285 21.77 -13.78 8.10
N LEU A 286 22.90 -14.36 7.66
CA LEU A 286 23.83 -15.04 8.57
C LEU A 286 24.60 -14.05 9.44
N THR A 287 24.93 -12.87 8.90
CA THR A 287 25.56 -11.77 9.64
C THR A 287 24.99 -10.41 9.26
N PHE A 288 24.82 -9.54 10.25
CA PHE A 288 24.33 -8.17 10.06
C PHE A 288 25.35 -7.13 10.55
N SER A 289 25.42 -5.97 9.90
CA SER A 289 26.01 -4.77 10.49
C SER A 289 25.07 -4.22 11.57
N GLN A 290 25.59 -3.93 12.77
CA GLN A 290 24.72 -3.74 13.95
C GLN A 290 24.51 -2.30 14.43
N CYS A 291 25.12 -1.26 13.84
CA CYS A 291 25.06 0.08 14.45
C CYS A 291 24.83 1.24 13.46
N TYR A 292 23.59 1.46 13.05
CA TYR A 292 23.17 2.76 12.51
C TYR A 292 21.81 3.14 13.04
N ALA A 293 21.77 4.08 14.00
CA ALA A 293 20.53 4.68 14.46
C ALA A 293 20.05 5.67 13.39
N VAL A 294 18.94 5.37 12.73
CA VAL A 294 18.40 6.20 11.66
C VAL A 294 17.75 7.44 12.29
N PRO A 295 18.25 8.67 12.03
CA PRO A 295 17.73 9.85 12.71
C PRO A 295 16.35 10.25 12.17
N GLY A 296 15.32 10.19 13.03
CA GLY A 296 13.94 10.61 12.75
C GLY A 296 12.91 9.91 13.64
N GLY A 297 11.64 9.94 13.22
CA GLY A 297 10.50 9.28 13.89
C GLY A 297 10.11 7.96 13.23
N TRP A 298 8.80 7.71 13.10
CA TRP A 298 8.26 6.51 12.45
C TRP A 298 8.80 6.33 11.03
N SER A 299 9.12 5.08 10.64
CA SER A 299 9.87 4.80 9.40
C SER A 299 9.51 3.47 8.76
N THR A 300 9.67 3.39 7.44
CA THR A 300 9.56 2.16 6.64
C THR A 300 10.73 2.07 5.64
N ILE A 301 10.96 0.89 5.07
CA ILE A 301 12.04 0.64 4.12
C ILE A 301 11.55 -0.12 2.89
N ALA A 302 12.11 0.23 1.73
CA ALA A 302 11.95 -0.53 0.50
C ALA A 302 13.25 -0.56 -0.30
N SER A 303 13.46 -1.61 -1.07
CA SER A 303 14.61 -1.76 -1.96
C SER A 303 14.16 -2.12 -3.36
N GLN A 304 14.96 -1.74 -4.35
CA GLN A 304 14.87 -2.39 -5.65
C GLN A 304 15.17 -3.87 -5.48
N ARG A 305 14.49 -4.72 -6.24
CA ARG A 305 14.68 -6.16 -6.20
C ARG A 305 16.01 -6.57 -6.81
N HIS A 306 16.41 -6.02 -7.95
CA HIS A 306 17.66 -6.30 -8.65
C HIS A 306 18.64 -5.14 -8.62
N GLY A 307 18.14 -3.91 -8.67
CA GLY A 307 18.95 -2.70 -8.64
C GLY A 307 19.69 -2.48 -7.32
N SER A 308 20.42 -1.38 -7.23
CA SER A 308 21.25 -1.05 -6.06
C SER A 308 20.61 -0.03 -5.12
N TYR A 309 19.40 0.46 -5.45
CA TYR A 309 18.76 1.50 -4.68
C TYR A 309 17.97 0.94 -3.50
N VAL A 310 18.07 1.64 -2.37
CA VAL A 310 17.34 1.38 -1.13
C VAL A 310 16.82 2.71 -0.58
N TYR A 311 15.60 2.71 -0.09
CA TYR A 311 14.87 3.90 0.34
C TYR A 311 14.34 3.71 1.75
N ILE A 312 14.49 4.72 2.60
CA ILE A 312 13.80 4.81 3.89
C ILE A 312 12.90 6.05 3.82
N ALA A 313 11.59 5.88 3.98
CA ALA A 313 10.69 6.99 4.27
C ALA A 313 10.47 7.08 5.78
N GLN A 314 10.47 8.31 6.28
CA GLN A 314 10.56 8.55 7.71
C GLN A 314 9.98 9.92 8.07
N GLU A 315 9.41 10.05 9.27
CA GLU A 315 9.14 11.35 9.87
C GLU A 315 10.45 12.06 10.22
N ASP A 316 10.56 13.37 9.92
CA ASP A 316 11.75 14.16 10.23
C ASP A 316 12.15 14.11 11.72
N ALA A 317 11.16 14.02 12.61
CA ALA A 317 11.33 13.84 14.05
C ALA A 317 10.06 13.28 14.72
N ASP A 318 10.23 12.67 15.89
CA ASP A 318 9.15 12.24 16.79
C ASP A 318 8.50 13.45 17.50
N THR A 319 7.73 14.22 16.71
CA THR A 319 7.05 15.46 17.10
C THR A 319 5.59 15.44 16.63
N ASN A 320 4.75 16.36 17.11
CA ASN A 320 3.34 16.41 16.70
C ASN A 320 3.09 16.92 15.27
N SER A 321 4.13 17.45 14.62
CA SER A 321 4.10 18.02 13.27
C SER A 321 5.53 18.13 12.76
N GLY A 322 5.72 18.16 11.45
CA GLY A 322 7.02 18.31 10.81
C GLY A 322 6.94 18.03 9.32
N GLU A 323 7.86 17.22 8.83
CA GLU A 323 8.02 16.86 7.42
C GLU A 323 8.15 15.34 7.29
N VAL A 324 7.74 14.81 6.15
CA VAL A 324 8.09 13.46 5.71
C VAL A 324 9.35 13.57 4.87
N VAL A 325 10.35 12.76 5.20
CA VAL A 325 11.65 12.74 4.51
C VAL A 325 11.95 11.37 3.93
N VAL A 326 12.74 11.37 2.85
CA VAL A 326 13.27 10.15 2.23
C VAL A 326 14.78 10.15 2.30
N ARG A 327 15.36 9.03 2.72
CA ARG A 327 16.79 8.73 2.63
C ARG A 327 17.00 7.72 1.52
N ILE A 328 18.05 7.94 0.73
CA ILE A 328 18.34 7.12 -0.45
C ILE A 328 19.77 6.60 -0.33
N SER A 329 19.96 5.31 -0.52
CA SER A 329 21.25 4.71 -0.84
C SER A 329 21.20 4.23 -2.28
N ASP A 330 22.24 4.52 -3.07
CA ASP A 330 22.41 4.03 -4.44
C ASP A 330 23.40 2.84 -4.55
N ASP A 331 23.91 2.35 -3.42
CA ASP A 331 24.85 1.22 -3.32
C ASP A 331 24.48 0.27 -2.16
N TYR A 332 23.28 -0.34 -2.25
CA TYR A 332 22.83 -1.45 -1.40
C TYR A 332 22.86 -1.17 0.11
N GLY A 333 22.71 0.09 0.55
CA GLY A 333 22.70 0.48 1.96
C GLY A 333 24.02 0.24 2.71
N ARG A 334 25.14 0.10 1.99
CA ARG A 334 26.43 -0.33 2.54
C ARG A 334 27.09 0.69 3.45
N GLY A 335 28.00 0.17 4.29
CA GLY A 335 28.99 0.99 5.00
C GLY A 335 28.47 1.71 6.25
N THR A 336 27.26 1.36 6.70
CA THR A 336 26.70 1.79 7.98
C THR A 336 27.49 1.22 9.16
N GLY A 337 27.50 1.91 10.31
CA GLY A 337 28.33 1.57 11.46
C GLY A 337 28.99 2.80 12.09
N LEU A 338 30.22 3.10 11.64
CA LEU A 338 30.96 4.30 12.10
C LEU A 338 30.56 5.59 11.35
N THR A 339 29.84 5.43 10.26
CA THR A 339 29.40 6.50 9.35
C THR A 339 28.00 6.15 8.85
N ASP A 340 27.32 7.13 8.25
CA ASP A 340 26.04 6.92 7.57
C ASP A 340 26.16 6.07 6.29
N GLY A 341 27.36 5.58 5.94
CA GLY A 341 27.57 4.68 4.81
C GLY A 341 27.27 5.34 3.47
N THR A 342 26.47 4.66 2.65
CA THR A 342 26.02 5.11 1.32
C THR A 342 24.74 5.94 1.38
N TRP A 343 24.16 6.15 2.57
CA TRP A 343 22.95 6.94 2.73
C TRP A 343 23.20 8.42 2.44
N GLN A 344 22.39 8.98 1.55
CA GLN A 344 22.39 10.41 1.24
C GLN A 344 21.74 11.23 2.36
N ALA A 345 21.95 12.55 2.31
CA ALA A 345 21.20 13.46 3.16
C ALA A 345 19.68 13.33 2.89
N PRO A 346 18.83 13.45 3.92
CA PRO A 346 17.39 13.29 3.76
C PRO A 346 16.81 14.37 2.83
N ILE A 347 15.83 13.97 2.02
CA ILE A 347 15.07 14.82 1.10
C ILE A 347 13.68 15.00 1.69
N ASP A 348 13.27 16.25 1.91
CA ASP A 348 11.87 16.58 2.26
C ASP A 348 10.97 16.29 1.05
N VAL A 349 9.95 15.46 1.26
CA VAL A 349 8.96 15.07 0.25
C VAL A 349 7.56 15.55 0.57
N GLY A 350 7.31 16.18 1.72
CA GLY A 350 5.99 16.71 2.02
C GLY A 350 5.73 17.03 3.49
N PRO A 351 4.64 17.77 3.76
CA PRO A 351 4.30 18.20 5.11
C PRO A 351 3.68 17.08 5.95
N ARG A 352 3.84 17.21 7.27
CA ARG A 352 3.09 16.47 8.30
C ARG A 352 2.54 17.49 9.29
N GLU A 353 1.29 17.89 9.11
CA GLU A 353 0.68 18.99 9.85
C GLU A 353 0.02 18.54 11.16
N GLY A 354 -0.27 17.24 11.28
CA GLY A 354 -0.64 16.54 12.51
C GLY A 354 0.01 15.15 12.57
N ASN A 355 0.35 14.70 13.78
CA ASN A 355 0.91 13.38 14.02
C ASN A 355 -0.14 12.47 14.67
N CYS A 356 -0.83 11.73 13.82
CA CYS A 356 -1.73 10.65 14.21
C CYS A 356 -0.85 9.40 14.35
N PRO A 357 -0.97 8.61 15.43
CA PRO A 357 -0.15 7.42 15.60
C PRO A 357 -0.18 6.48 14.38
N GLU A 358 -1.27 6.48 13.62
CA GLU A 358 -1.58 5.59 12.50
C GLU A 358 -1.34 6.19 11.10
N GLY A 359 -0.62 7.32 11.02
CA GLY A 359 -0.40 8.09 9.79
C GLY A 359 1.02 8.05 9.22
N TYR A 360 1.91 7.22 9.78
CA TYR A 360 3.33 7.22 9.44
C TYR A 360 3.62 6.88 7.96
N PRO A 361 4.78 7.31 7.42
CA PRO A 361 5.07 7.19 5.99
C PRO A 361 5.50 5.78 5.56
N VAL A 362 4.90 5.29 4.47
CA VAL A 362 5.22 4.02 3.79
C VAL A 362 5.88 4.28 2.45
N VAL A 363 7.01 3.60 2.17
CA VAL A 363 7.72 3.68 0.88
C VAL A 363 7.63 2.40 0.07
N ASN A 364 7.56 2.53 -1.25
CA ASN A 364 7.74 1.42 -2.18
C ASN A 364 8.51 1.89 -3.43
N THR A 365 9.14 0.97 -4.16
CA THR A 365 9.96 1.27 -5.35
C THR A 365 9.90 0.13 -6.36
N ASN A 366 10.20 0.41 -7.62
CA ASN A 366 10.37 -0.60 -8.68
C ASN A 366 11.73 -0.52 -9.40
N GLU A 367 11.97 -1.40 -10.37
CA GLU A 367 13.24 -1.44 -11.12
C GLU A 367 13.45 -0.26 -12.09
N LYS A 368 12.37 0.46 -12.46
CA LYS A 368 12.45 1.62 -13.36
C LYS A 368 12.97 2.88 -12.67
N GLY A 369 13.09 2.85 -11.33
CA GLY A 369 13.44 4.01 -10.52
C GLY A 369 12.23 4.83 -10.09
N THR A 370 11.03 4.27 -10.20
CA THR A 370 9.82 4.86 -9.61
C THR A 370 9.83 4.59 -8.11
N VAL A 371 9.60 5.64 -7.33
CA VAL A 371 9.55 5.60 -5.87
C VAL A 371 8.30 6.35 -5.42
N ALA A 372 7.50 5.73 -4.57
CA ALA A 372 6.32 6.34 -3.97
C ALA A 372 6.46 6.36 -2.46
N VAL A 373 6.03 7.46 -1.84
CA VAL A 373 5.85 7.57 -0.40
C VAL A 373 4.42 8.00 -0.14
N VAL A 374 3.71 7.27 0.70
CA VAL A 374 2.34 7.59 1.12
C VAL A 374 2.30 7.76 2.64
N TRP A 375 1.49 8.69 3.12
CA TRP A 375 1.26 8.90 4.56
C TRP A 375 -0.10 9.53 4.78
N ALA A 376 -0.62 9.41 6.01
CA ALA A 376 -1.82 10.08 6.43
C ALA A 376 -1.49 11.21 7.41
N ASP A 377 -2.21 12.31 7.31
CA ASP A 377 -1.97 13.53 8.06
C ASP A 377 -3.28 13.97 8.70
N CYS A 378 -3.28 14.34 9.98
CA CYS A 378 -4.50 14.75 10.70
C CYS A 378 -4.36 16.20 11.18
N PRO A 379 -4.39 17.19 10.27
CA PRO A 379 -4.21 18.60 10.61
C PRO A 379 -5.28 19.13 11.59
N ASN A 380 -6.42 18.44 11.67
CA ASN A 380 -7.56 18.79 12.54
C ASN A 380 -7.67 17.90 13.79
N GLY A 381 -6.63 17.15 14.14
CA GLY A 381 -6.63 16.20 15.26
C GLY A 381 -7.14 14.81 14.90
N SER A 382 -7.01 13.86 15.82
CA SER A 382 -7.24 12.42 15.57
C SER A 382 -8.65 12.05 15.12
N ILE A 383 -9.67 12.76 15.60
CA ILE A 383 -11.08 12.52 15.24
C ILE A 383 -11.58 13.42 14.10
N GLY A 384 -10.75 14.34 13.59
CA GLY A 384 -11.10 15.15 12.44
C GLY A 384 -10.91 14.38 11.13
N ALA A 385 -11.29 14.98 10.00
CA ALA A 385 -10.95 14.41 8.70
C ALA A 385 -9.43 14.39 8.48
N TRP A 386 -8.91 13.24 8.05
CA TRP A 386 -7.50 13.02 7.74
C TRP A 386 -7.25 13.27 6.26
N GLU A 387 -6.05 13.71 5.95
CA GLU A 387 -5.54 13.91 4.61
C GLU A 387 -4.63 12.75 4.22
N LEU A 388 -4.99 12.03 3.15
CA LEU A 388 -4.10 11.06 2.51
C LEU A 388 -3.19 11.80 1.53
N ARG A 389 -1.87 11.62 1.65
CA ARG A 389 -0.87 12.30 0.81
C ARG A 389 0.04 11.30 0.14
N ILE A 390 0.49 11.64 -1.07
CA ILE A 390 1.49 10.88 -1.82
C ILE A 390 2.60 11.80 -2.32
N ALA A 391 3.83 11.31 -2.28
CA ALA A 391 4.97 11.85 -3.00
C ALA A 391 5.50 10.80 -3.99
N LEU A 392 5.73 11.19 -5.25
CA LEU A 392 6.15 10.30 -6.33
C LEU A 392 7.39 10.85 -7.04
N SER A 393 8.33 9.95 -7.33
CA SER A 393 9.50 10.18 -8.18
C SER A 393 9.56 9.10 -9.25
N TYR A 394 9.99 9.47 -10.46
CA TYR A 394 10.20 8.55 -11.59
C TYR A 394 11.67 8.45 -12.01
N ASP A 395 12.57 9.00 -11.19
CA ASP A 395 13.99 9.13 -11.52
C ASP A 395 14.89 8.88 -10.30
N TYR A 396 14.59 7.81 -9.56
CA TYR A 396 15.37 7.33 -8.41
C TYR A 396 15.41 8.33 -7.25
N GLY A 397 14.32 9.09 -7.06
CA GLY A 397 14.19 10.07 -5.99
C GLY A 397 14.92 11.39 -6.24
N VAL A 398 15.27 11.72 -7.49
CA VAL A 398 15.94 12.98 -7.83
C VAL A 398 14.94 14.14 -7.91
N ASN A 399 13.79 13.92 -8.56
CA ASN A 399 12.69 14.87 -8.62
C ASN A 399 11.42 14.25 -8.03
N TRP A 400 10.67 15.05 -7.27
CA TRP A 400 9.46 14.64 -6.57
C TRP A 400 8.28 15.54 -6.93
N SER A 401 7.11 14.92 -7.05
CA SER A 401 5.80 15.58 -7.06
C SER A 401 5.00 15.09 -5.87
N THR A 402 4.36 16.00 -5.14
CA THR A 402 3.64 15.69 -3.91
C THR A 402 2.27 16.34 -3.91
N TRP A 403 1.21 15.59 -3.60
CA TRP A 403 -0.15 16.12 -3.52
C TRP A 403 -1.04 15.31 -2.57
N ASN A 404 -2.20 15.88 -2.23
CA ASN A 404 -3.24 15.24 -1.45
C ASN A 404 -4.13 14.39 -2.38
N VAL A 405 -4.39 13.14 -1.98
CA VAL A 405 -5.19 12.13 -2.69
C VAL A 405 -6.33 11.59 -1.83
N SER A 406 -6.78 12.37 -0.84
CA SER A 406 -7.89 12.02 0.04
C SER A 406 -9.15 11.69 -0.75
N HIS A 407 -9.80 10.60 -0.38
CA HIS A 407 -11.01 10.10 -1.03
C HIS A 407 -12.28 10.42 -0.24
N ILE A 408 -12.23 10.21 1.07
CA ILE A 408 -13.38 10.31 1.98
C ILE A 408 -13.26 11.54 2.88
N ASN A 409 -14.41 12.01 3.36
CA ASN A 409 -14.47 13.07 4.37
C ASN A 409 -14.51 12.43 5.76
N GLY A 410 -13.37 11.87 6.17
CA GLY A 410 -13.27 11.11 7.42
C GLY A 410 -11.85 10.67 7.71
N ILE A 411 -11.68 9.53 8.37
CA ILE A 411 -10.36 9.01 8.76
C ILE A 411 -9.85 8.04 7.69
N GLN A 412 -8.60 8.21 7.27
CA GLN A 412 -7.93 7.39 6.25
C GLN A 412 -6.60 6.90 6.83
N MET A 413 -6.63 5.79 7.56
CA MET A 413 -5.50 5.28 8.37
C MET A 413 -4.66 4.23 7.63
N TYR A 414 -3.40 4.08 8.08
CA TYR A 414 -2.44 3.08 7.61
C TYR A 414 -2.35 2.95 6.08
N PRO A 415 -2.08 4.05 5.37
CA PRO A 415 -2.01 3.96 3.93
C PRO A 415 -0.79 3.16 3.50
N PHE A 416 -0.99 2.29 2.51
CA PHE A 416 0.06 1.46 1.95
C PHE A 416 0.13 1.65 0.43
N VAL A 417 1.34 1.57 -0.12
CA VAL A 417 1.60 1.74 -1.55
C VAL A 417 2.34 0.54 -2.13
N SER A 418 1.91 0.09 -3.30
CA SER A 418 2.58 -0.94 -4.11
C SER A 418 2.78 -0.44 -5.54
N ILE A 419 3.90 -0.81 -6.15
CA ILE A 419 4.28 -0.35 -7.50
C ILE A 419 4.69 -1.55 -8.34
N SER A 420 4.09 -1.73 -9.52
CA SER A 420 4.56 -2.73 -10.49
C SER A 420 5.74 -2.21 -11.29
N ASP A 421 6.47 -3.11 -11.96
CA ASP A 421 7.50 -2.73 -12.92
C ASP A 421 6.95 -2.00 -14.16
N GLU A 422 5.63 -1.96 -14.35
CA GLU A 422 4.98 -1.14 -15.38
C GLU A 422 4.49 0.22 -14.89
N ASN A 423 4.98 0.69 -13.72
CA ASN A 423 4.57 1.95 -13.10
C ASN A 423 3.08 2.02 -12.77
N ILE A 424 2.42 0.87 -12.59
CA ILE A 424 1.08 0.85 -12.00
C ILE A 424 1.27 1.05 -10.50
N VAL A 425 0.66 2.09 -9.95
CA VAL A 425 0.74 2.43 -8.52
C VAL A 425 -0.62 2.17 -7.91
N THR A 426 -0.64 1.42 -6.82
CA THR A 426 -1.85 1.13 -6.05
C THR A 426 -1.71 1.73 -4.66
N LEU A 427 -2.79 2.32 -4.18
CA LEU A 427 -2.91 2.83 -2.82
C LEU A 427 -4.04 2.10 -2.13
N ALA A 428 -3.82 1.69 -0.89
CA ALA A 428 -4.87 1.15 -0.02
C ALA A 428 -4.82 1.84 1.33
N PHE A 429 -5.96 1.90 2.03
CA PHE A 429 -6.04 2.41 3.41
C PHE A 429 -7.30 1.84 4.10
N TYR A 430 -7.34 1.86 5.43
CA TYR A 430 -8.61 1.69 6.14
C TYR A 430 -9.31 3.04 6.25
N GLY A 431 -10.58 3.08 5.87
CA GLY A 431 -11.37 4.30 5.80
C GLY A 431 -12.61 4.23 6.66
N LEU A 432 -12.90 5.32 7.37
CA LEU A 432 -14.19 5.60 7.98
C LEU A 432 -14.66 6.94 7.43
N ASP A 433 -15.78 6.93 6.71
CA ASP A 433 -16.31 8.10 6.00
C ASP A 433 -17.45 8.74 6.80
N PHE A 434 -17.29 9.98 7.25
CA PHE A 434 -18.33 10.64 8.05
C PHE A 434 -19.60 11.01 7.25
N GLU A 435 -19.62 10.71 5.95
CA GLU A 435 -20.77 10.92 5.05
C GLU A 435 -21.52 9.62 4.70
N ASP A 436 -21.36 8.55 5.49
CA ASP A 436 -21.85 7.21 5.16
C ASP A 436 -23.37 6.95 5.34
N GLY A 437 -24.16 7.88 5.88
CA GLY A 437 -25.61 7.69 5.95
C GLY A 437 -26.36 8.55 6.97
N ASP A 438 -26.98 7.87 7.95
CA ASP A 438 -27.89 8.46 8.94
C ASP A 438 -27.14 9.03 10.18
N LEU A 439 -25.84 8.82 10.27
CA LEU A 439 -24.94 9.36 11.28
C LEU A 439 -24.24 10.59 10.66
N ASP A 440 -24.38 11.75 11.28
CA ASP A 440 -23.91 13.02 10.72
C ASP A 440 -22.52 13.38 11.29
N GLY A 441 -21.46 13.23 10.48
CA GLY A 441 -20.31 14.15 10.43
C GLY A 441 -19.23 14.08 11.52
N ASP A 442 -19.21 13.07 12.37
CA ASP A 442 -18.27 12.93 13.51
C ASP A 442 -17.86 11.46 13.73
N TYR A 443 -16.77 11.20 14.47
CA TYR A 443 -16.40 9.86 14.93
C TYR A 443 -17.33 9.39 16.06
N VAL A 444 -18.37 8.60 15.73
CA VAL A 444 -19.45 8.20 16.65
C VAL A 444 -19.75 6.70 16.63
N GLU A 445 -20.37 6.18 17.69
CA GLU A 445 -20.79 4.78 17.78
C GLU A 445 -21.66 4.37 16.60
N GLY A 446 -21.30 3.27 15.95
CA GLY A 446 -22.02 2.69 14.81
C GLY A 446 -21.44 3.02 13.44
N GLU A 447 -20.49 3.96 13.34
CA GLU A 447 -19.73 4.23 12.11
C GLU A 447 -18.93 3.00 11.69
N GLU A 448 -18.87 2.73 10.38
CA GLU A 448 -18.27 1.52 9.82
C GLU A 448 -16.92 1.80 9.15
N TRP A 449 -15.92 0.98 9.48
CA TRP A 449 -14.61 0.99 8.81
C TRP A 449 -14.60 0.04 7.62
N TYR A 450 -13.99 0.47 6.52
CA TYR A 450 -13.84 -0.33 5.30
C TYR A 450 -12.40 -0.33 4.79
N LEU A 451 -12.04 -1.39 4.05
CA LEU A 451 -10.79 -1.44 3.28
C LEU A 451 -11.01 -0.77 1.93
N TYR A 452 -10.31 0.34 1.66
CA TYR A 452 -10.32 1.00 0.35
C TYR A 452 -9.04 0.69 -0.41
N ALA A 453 -9.14 0.53 -1.74
CA ALA A 453 -7.98 0.64 -2.61
C ALA A 453 -8.30 1.27 -3.97
N GLY A 454 -7.30 1.96 -4.52
CA GLY A 454 -7.33 2.64 -5.80
C GLY A 454 -6.06 2.37 -6.59
N VAL A 455 -6.11 2.59 -7.90
CA VAL A 455 -5.03 2.26 -8.83
C VAL A 455 -4.94 3.27 -9.96
N LEU A 456 -3.71 3.62 -10.34
CA LEU A 456 -3.44 4.43 -11.53
C LEU A 456 -2.23 3.90 -12.27
N ASN A 457 -2.22 4.11 -13.60
CA ASN A 457 -1.07 3.85 -14.44
C ASN A 457 -0.21 5.12 -14.56
N GLU A 458 1.02 5.08 -14.04
CA GLU A 458 1.98 6.19 -14.08
C GLU A 458 1.41 7.54 -13.56
N PRO A 459 0.82 7.58 -12.34
CA PRO A 459 0.14 8.76 -11.81
C PRO A 459 0.98 10.04 -11.79
N GLN A 460 0.31 11.16 -12.08
CA GLN A 460 0.86 12.50 -12.10
C GLN A 460 0.14 13.39 -11.08
N GLU A 461 0.79 14.49 -10.72
CA GLU A 461 0.21 15.48 -9.81
C GLU A 461 -1.14 16.01 -10.34
N GLY A 462 -2.18 15.87 -9.53
CA GLY A 462 -3.55 16.29 -9.85
C GLY A 462 -4.44 15.20 -10.45
N ASP A 463 -3.90 14.00 -10.72
CA ASP A 463 -4.71 12.86 -11.12
C ASP A 463 -5.73 12.49 -10.03
N GLN A 464 -6.89 12.02 -10.47
CA GLN A 464 -7.97 11.58 -9.60
C GLN A 464 -7.89 10.07 -9.40
N TRP A 465 -7.98 9.63 -8.16
CA TRP A 465 -7.95 8.22 -7.80
C TRP A 465 -9.38 7.71 -7.64
N GLU A 466 -9.71 6.66 -8.40
CA GLU A 466 -10.97 5.94 -8.22
C GLU A 466 -10.76 4.84 -7.17
N PHE A 467 -10.98 5.19 -5.90
CA PHE A 467 -10.95 4.22 -4.81
C PHE A 467 -12.24 3.41 -4.76
N THR A 468 -12.11 2.14 -4.42
CA THR A 468 -13.21 1.20 -4.25
C THR A 468 -13.06 0.42 -2.96
N VAL A 469 -14.18 0.05 -2.35
CA VAL A 469 -14.20 -0.84 -1.19
C VAL A 469 -13.78 -2.25 -1.64
N ALA A 470 -12.70 -2.76 -1.06
CA ALA A 470 -12.11 -4.06 -1.40
C ALA A 470 -12.82 -5.23 -0.72
N ASP A 471 -13.32 -5.03 0.50
CA ASP A 471 -14.14 -5.98 1.24
C ASP A 471 -15.48 -5.31 1.59
N PRO A 472 -16.63 -5.82 1.09
CA PRO A 472 -17.93 -5.23 1.39
C PRO A 472 -18.39 -5.44 2.84
N ASP A 473 -17.76 -6.33 3.61
CA ASP A 473 -18.03 -6.47 5.03
C ASP A 473 -17.26 -5.39 5.82
N PRO A 474 -17.90 -4.68 6.76
CA PRO A 474 -17.21 -3.74 7.65
C PRO A 474 -16.05 -4.43 8.38
N LEU A 475 -14.90 -3.77 8.40
CA LEU A 475 -13.72 -4.24 9.13
C LEU A 475 -13.88 -4.05 10.64
N HIS A 476 -14.57 -2.98 11.04
CA HIS A 476 -14.84 -2.63 12.42
C HIS A 476 -16.06 -1.72 12.48
N ILE A 477 -16.73 -1.70 13.62
CA ILE A 477 -17.82 -0.77 13.91
C ILE A 477 -17.46 -0.02 15.18
N VAL A 478 -17.43 1.31 15.10
CA VAL A 478 -17.06 2.16 16.25
C VAL A 478 -17.98 1.85 17.43
N THR A 479 -17.37 1.58 18.58
CA THR A 479 -18.05 1.25 19.83
C THR A 479 -18.35 2.50 20.64
N ALA A 480 -19.29 2.39 21.58
CA ALA A 480 -19.57 3.43 22.56
C ALA A 480 -18.33 3.81 23.41
N TYR A 481 -17.41 2.87 23.62
CA TYR A 481 -16.18 3.11 24.36
C TYR A 481 -15.23 3.99 23.55
N GLU A 482 -15.02 3.66 22.27
CA GLU A 482 -14.13 4.40 21.38
C GLU A 482 -14.61 5.83 21.17
N GLU A 483 -15.91 6.03 20.90
CA GLU A 483 -16.50 7.38 20.80
C GLU A 483 -16.25 8.19 22.09
N ALA A 484 -16.54 7.59 23.25
CA ALA A 484 -16.43 8.28 24.54
C ALA A 484 -14.99 8.65 24.92
N ASN A 485 -13.99 7.95 24.36
CA ASN A 485 -12.58 8.18 24.63
C ASN A 485 -11.83 8.84 23.45
N SER A 486 -12.51 9.09 22.32
CA SER A 486 -11.87 9.56 21.08
C SER A 486 -10.75 8.63 20.63
N ASP A 487 -10.96 7.33 20.82
CA ASP A 487 -10.02 6.27 20.48
C ASP A 487 -10.27 5.83 19.05
N VAL A 488 -9.38 6.24 18.15
CA VAL A 488 -9.45 5.93 16.71
C VAL A 488 -8.61 4.71 16.35
N HIS A 489 -7.98 4.07 17.34
CA HIS A 489 -7.13 2.90 17.19
C HIS A 489 -7.95 1.60 17.12
N ALA A 490 -9.04 1.64 16.37
CA ALA A 490 -9.98 0.54 16.20
C ALA A 490 -9.34 -0.67 15.50
N LEU A 491 -8.58 -0.39 14.44
CA LEU A 491 -7.83 -1.40 13.70
C LEU A 491 -6.38 -1.29 14.16
N HIS A 492 -5.95 -2.32 14.89
CA HIS A 492 -4.62 -2.37 15.51
C HIS A 492 -3.55 -2.33 14.41
N ASP A 493 -2.77 -1.26 14.41
CA ASP A 493 -1.66 -1.01 13.49
C ASP A 493 -2.02 -1.24 12.00
N PHE A 494 -1.12 -1.75 11.18
CA PHE A 494 -1.20 -1.62 9.72
C PHE A 494 -1.65 -2.90 9.01
N PHE A 495 -1.67 -2.81 7.69
CA PHE A 495 -1.81 -3.92 6.76
C PHE A 495 -0.88 -3.69 5.56
N GLU A 496 -0.66 -4.73 4.75
CA GLU A 496 0.22 -4.63 3.59
C GLU A 496 -0.44 -5.08 2.29
N THR A 497 0.12 -4.61 1.19
CA THR A 497 -0.33 -4.96 -0.16
C THR A 497 0.83 -5.48 -1.00
N VAL A 498 0.50 -6.34 -1.96
CA VAL A 498 1.40 -6.71 -3.07
C VAL A 498 0.70 -6.45 -4.39
N ILE A 499 1.50 -6.18 -5.42
CA ILE A 499 1.07 -6.15 -6.81
C ILE A 499 1.86 -7.19 -7.60
N SER A 500 1.20 -7.85 -8.55
CA SER A 500 1.88 -8.80 -9.43
C SER A 500 2.93 -8.08 -10.28
N GLU A 501 4.02 -8.79 -10.64
CA GLU A 501 5.12 -8.22 -11.44
C GLU A 501 4.62 -7.60 -12.77
N ASP A 502 3.65 -8.26 -13.41
CA ASP A 502 3.02 -7.79 -14.64
C ASP A 502 1.91 -6.72 -14.44
N GLY A 503 1.61 -6.37 -13.19
CA GLY A 503 0.59 -5.41 -12.81
C GLY A 503 -0.83 -5.82 -13.24
N SER A 504 -1.12 -7.12 -13.26
CA SER A 504 -2.43 -7.69 -13.60
C SER A 504 -3.35 -7.90 -12.40
N TRP A 505 -2.83 -7.95 -11.17
CA TRP A 505 -3.63 -8.08 -9.96
C TRP A 505 -2.93 -7.52 -8.73
N ILE A 506 -3.72 -7.24 -7.69
CA ILE A 506 -3.27 -6.84 -6.35
C ILE A 506 -3.77 -7.83 -5.29
N GLY A 507 -2.97 -8.03 -4.25
CA GLY A 507 -3.33 -8.80 -3.06
C GLY A 507 -3.20 -7.92 -1.83
N ILE A 508 -4.15 -8.03 -0.91
CA ILE A 508 -4.14 -7.30 0.36
C ILE A 508 -4.34 -8.30 1.49
N ALA A 509 -3.43 -8.32 2.45
CA ALA A 509 -3.60 -9.01 3.72
C ALA A 509 -3.98 -7.96 4.76
N TYR A 510 -5.05 -8.18 5.53
CA TYR A 510 -5.65 -7.19 6.42
C TYR A 510 -6.39 -7.87 7.57
N GLN A 511 -6.85 -7.12 8.58
CA GLN A 511 -7.65 -7.64 9.67
C GLN A 511 -9.12 -7.22 9.60
N GLN A 512 -9.99 -8.01 10.24
CA GLN A 512 -11.37 -7.68 10.52
C GLN A 512 -11.68 -7.98 11.99
N ASN A 513 -12.23 -7.00 12.69
CA ASN A 513 -12.64 -7.10 14.09
C ASN A 513 -14.08 -7.64 14.19
N ILE A 514 -14.28 -8.68 14.99
CA ILE A 514 -15.57 -9.36 15.15
C ILE A 514 -15.81 -9.71 16.61
N GLY A 515 -16.96 -9.30 17.13
CA GLY A 515 -17.42 -9.71 18.46
C GLY A 515 -16.52 -9.22 19.60
N GLU A 516 -16.97 -9.42 20.84
CA GLU A 516 -16.17 -9.02 22.01
C GLU A 516 -15.01 -10.00 22.24
N HIS A 517 -13.84 -9.45 22.58
CA HIS A 517 -12.69 -10.23 23.00
C HIS A 517 -12.93 -10.82 24.42
N PRO A 518 -12.84 -12.14 24.63
CA PRO A 518 -13.15 -12.77 25.92
C PRO A 518 -12.15 -12.44 27.05
N PHE A 519 -10.90 -12.14 26.71
CA PHE A 519 -9.82 -11.85 27.67
C PHE A 519 -9.39 -10.37 27.75
N GLU A 520 -9.88 -9.50 26.87
CA GLU A 520 -9.59 -8.06 26.86
C GLU A 520 -10.88 -7.26 26.89
N ALA A 521 -10.98 -6.31 27.81
CA ALA A 521 -12.18 -5.52 27.96
C ALA A 521 -12.19 -4.36 26.95
N ASN A 522 -13.30 -4.19 26.23
CA ASN A 522 -13.48 -3.18 25.19
C ASN A 522 -12.56 -3.36 23.97
N GLU A 523 -12.19 -4.61 23.69
CA GLU A 523 -11.46 -4.99 22.48
C GLU A 523 -12.28 -6.06 21.74
N GLU A 524 -12.04 -6.21 20.44
CA GLU A 524 -12.67 -7.21 19.58
C GLU A 524 -11.72 -8.36 19.22
N GLN A 525 -12.29 -9.42 18.65
CA GLN A 525 -11.50 -10.52 18.11
C GLN A 525 -11.03 -10.16 16.71
N ARG A 526 -9.71 -10.14 16.48
CA ARG A 526 -9.08 -9.59 15.27
C ARG A 526 -8.71 -10.71 14.31
N TYR A 527 -9.51 -10.95 13.28
CA TYR A 527 -9.31 -12.04 12.33
C TYR A 527 -8.52 -11.60 11.11
N ILE A 528 -7.53 -12.38 10.69
CA ILE A 528 -6.74 -12.07 9.50
C ILE A 528 -7.49 -12.54 8.24
N LYS A 529 -7.54 -11.67 7.23
CA LYS A 529 -8.14 -11.91 5.92
C LYS A 529 -7.18 -11.58 4.77
N PHE A 530 -7.48 -12.15 3.63
CA PHE A 530 -6.84 -11.85 2.35
C PHE A 530 -7.90 -11.55 1.29
N VAL A 531 -7.67 -10.53 0.47
CA VAL A 531 -8.50 -10.23 -0.70
C VAL A 531 -7.62 -9.97 -1.92
N ARG A 532 -8.11 -10.39 -3.09
CA ARG A 532 -7.44 -10.20 -4.37
C ARG A 532 -8.29 -9.38 -5.32
N GLY A 533 -7.67 -8.40 -5.97
CA GLY A 533 -8.29 -7.57 -7.00
C GLY A 533 -7.63 -7.77 -8.37
N GLU A 534 -8.42 -8.09 -9.40
CA GLU A 534 -7.93 -8.14 -10.78
C GLU A 534 -7.89 -6.74 -11.38
N LEU A 535 -6.78 -6.38 -12.01
CA LEU A 535 -6.57 -5.10 -12.67
C LEU A 535 -6.86 -5.22 -14.17
N THR A 536 -7.84 -4.46 -14.65
CA THR A 536 -8.21 -4.40 -16.07
C THR A 536 -7.90 -3.03 -16.64
N LYS A 537 -7.14 -3.00 -17.74
CA LYS A 537 -6.74 -1.82 -18.52
C LYS A 537 -7.69 -1.53 -19.67
#